data_AF-A0A2N2WVC5-F1
#
_entry.id   AF-A0A2N2WVC5-F1
#
_cell.length_a   1.000
_cell.length_b   1.000
_cell.length_c   1.000
_cell.angle_alpha   90.00
_cell.angle_beta   90.00
_cell.angle_gamma   90.00
#
_symmetry.space_group_name_H-M   'P 1'
#
loop_
_entity.id
_entity.type
_entity.pdbx_description
1 polymer ?
#
loop_
_entity_poly.entity_id
_entity_poly.type
_entity_poly.pdbx_seq_one_letter_code
_entity_poly.pdbx_strand_id
1 'polypeptide(L)'
;MSNTLYLSFGVKTETGIDKEFNTDAFVEFDIAEGHVFAVCDGHNGVEGRGALASKMVAESIRKYFFNRSYSDFDKAITNAVVYANYTLYQQTLKDEKYQGIGSTLAILIVKNNKAWYAYAGDSRIYLLREGKLQLLTRDHVETPEYPNDAEVTILLGHHKDIKFGVCKQPLTIETNDLFLLCTDGVTDVLGKESLLDVLNDANTAPEHKSLKLAEKLHEAGAKDNYTIQILEFSEKVVESEPTIEPLNKKNLMGIVAIVVSLLLVVAAFLFFPDLKNKTTKGPKTEVVKLSEVENQKNESGKKAVMKPEEKLVEQKNSEKQPQQKVQTNKQATQAIQGKPLFYEHEIKYGENLYRIAIRYNVTQKELIAINGSVAEKLIAGKKLNIPVTAIHKVASGESFSTLSNKYNVKISLIVAANKMEPLQALPVGKMVVIPKR
;
A
#
# COMPACT_ATOMS: atom_id res chain seq x y z
N MET A 1 11.08 12.05 34.45
CA MET A 1 9.89 11.55 33.72
C MET A 1 10.39 11.06 32.38
N SER A 2 10.19 9.79 32.01
CA SER A 2 10.57 9.35 30.66
C SER A 2 9.57 9.95 29.68
N ASN A 3 10.01 10.88 28.82
CA ASN A 3 9.19 11.35 27.71
C ASN A 3 8.86 10.13 26.85
N THR A 4 7.61 9.70 26.87
CA THR A 4 7.16 8.60 26.00
C THR A 4 6.98 9.17 24.62
N LEU A 5 7.80 8.74 23.66
CA LEU A 5 7.66 9.14 22.27
C LEU A 5 6.53 8.34 21.63
N TYR A 6 5.73 9.02 20.82
CA TYR A 6 4.74 8.41 19.95
C TYR A 6 5.40 8.05 18.61
N LEU A 7 5.10 6.86 18.09
CA LEU A 7 5.58 6.39 16.81
C LEU A 7 4.44 6.42 15.79
N SER A 8 4.64 7.11 14.67
CA SER A 8 3.84 6.96 13.44
C SER A 8 4.72 6.38 12.33
N PHE A 9 4.13 5.69 11.36
CA PHE A 9 4.91 5.09 10.28
C PHE A 9 4.13 4.91 8.98
N GLY A 10 4.85 4.97 7.86
CA GLY A 10 4.35 4.74 6.51
C GLY A 10 5.12 3.65 5.81
N VAL A 11 4.43 2.82 5.03
CA VAL A 11 5.07 1.74 4.26
C VAL A 11 4.55 1.72 2.84
N LYS A 12 5.45 1.62 1.89
CA LYS A 12 5.13 1.44 0.47
C LYS A 12 6.07 0.42 -0.16
N THR A 13 5.51 -0.51 -0.92
CA THR A 13 6.27 -1.44 -1.76
C THR A 13 5.59 -1.52 -3.11
N GLU A 14 6.35 -1.48 -4.19
CA GLU A 14 5.83 -1.65 -5.56
C GLU A 14 6.79 -2.47 -6.42
N THR A 15 6.20 -3.07 -7.45
CA THR A 15 6.96 -3.73 -8.52
C THR A 15 7.47 -2.68 -9.49
N GLY A 16 8.78 -2.72 -9.79
CA GLY A 16 9.41 -1.86 -10.79
C GLY A 16 8.83 -2.05 -12.20
N ILE A 17 9.07 -1.10 -13.09
CA ILE A 17 8.48 -1.14 -14.45
C ILE A 17 8.98 -2.31 -15.30
N ASP A 18 10.20 -2.78 -15.03
CA ASP A 18 10.87 -3.85 -15.78
C ASP A 18 10.75 -5.22 -15.07
N LYS A 19 9.99 -5.32 -13.97
CA LYS A 19 9.88 -6.54 -13.17
C LYS A 19 8.49 -7.16 -13.32
N GLU A 20 8.43 -8.47 -13.56
CA GLU A 20 7.15 -9.21 -13.55
C GLU A 20 6.62 -9.43 -12.12
N PHE A 21 7.54 -9.55 -11.15
CA PHE A 21 7.25 -9.87 -9.75
C PHE A 21 7.98 -8.94 -8.79
N ASN A 22 7.31 -8.61 -7.68
CA ASN A 22 7.98 -7.97 -6.56
C ASN A 22 8.80 -9.01 -5.78
N THR A 23 10.13 -8.87 -5.81
CA THR A 23 11.08 -9.68 -5.05
C THR A 23 11.43 -9.07 -3.71
N ASP A 24 10.97 -7.87 -3.41
CA ASP A 24 11.09 -7.28 -2.09
C ASP A 24 10.08 -7.87 -1.12
N ALA A 25 10.44 -7.86 0.16
CA ALA A 25 9.55 -8.13 1.27
C ALA A 25 9.83 -7.15 2.41
N PHE A 26 8.86 -7.01 3.31
CA PHE A 26 9.05 -6.25 4.52
C PHE A 26 8.26 -6.87 5.68
N VAL A 27 8.66 -6.54 6.90
CA VAL A 27 7.85 -6.74 8.10
C VAL A 27 7.78 -5.47 8.93
N GLU A 28 6.64 -5.36 9.59
CA GLU A 28 6.36 -4.43 10.67
C GLU A 28 5.45 -5.18 11.66
N PHE A 29 5.79 -5.15 12.94
CA PHE A 29 4.98 -5.72 14.02
C PHE A 29 5.42 -5.26 15.41
N ASP A 30 4.49 -5.31 16.35
CA ASP A 30 4.72 -5.03 17.76
C ASP A 30 5.41 -6.19 18.49
N ILE A 31 6.27 -5.83 19.43
CA ILE A 31 6.83 -6.69 20.47
C ILE A 31 6.51 -6.07 21.85
N ALA A 32 6.83 -6.77 22.94
CA ALA A 32 6.64 -6.23 24.29
C ALA A 32 7.38 -4.88 24.46
N GLU A 33 6.59 -3.80 24.57
CA GLU A 33 7.04 -2.40 24.71
C GLU A 33 7.90 -1.88 23.55
N GLY A 34 7.74 -2.43 22.34
CA GLY A 34 8.51 -1.99 21.18
C GLY A 34 7.93 -2.44 19.84
N HIS A 35 8.66 -2.12 18.78
CA HIS A 35 8.27 -2.39 17.40
C HIS A 35 9.48 -2.90 16.60
N VAL A 36 9.23 -3.77 15.63
CA VAL A 36 10.25 -4.29 14.72
C VAL A 36 9.86 -3.96 13.29
N PHE A 37 10.81 -3.40 12.55
CA PHE A 37 10.68 -3.07 11.15
C PHE A 37 11.83 -3.70 10.39
N ALA A 38 11.57 -4.31 9.24
CA ALA A 38 12.64 -4.76 8.35
C ALA A 38 12.22 -4.71 6.89
N VAL A 39 13.17 -4.41 6.01
CA VAL A 39 13.05 -4.57 4.56
C VAL A 39 14.06 -5.61 4.08
N CYS A 40 13.70 -6.31 3.01
CA CYS A 40 14.49 -7.38 2.42
C CYS A 40 14.29 -7.31 0.91
N ASP A 41 15.37 -7.37 0.14
CA ASP A 41 15.33 -7.54 -1.30
C ASP A 41 15.87 -8.94 -1.65
N GLY A 42 15.10 -9.66 -2.45
CA GLY A 42 15.33 -11.04 -2.83
C GLY A 42 16.08 -11.15 -4.14
N HIS A 43 17.26 -11.78 -4.10
CA HIS A 43 18.18 -11.90 -5.21
C HIS A 43 18.18 -13.31 -5.81
N ASN A 44 18.21 -13.39 -7.15
CA ASN A 44 18.78 -14.49 -7.95
C ASN A 44 18.65 -14.19 -9.46
N GLY A 45 19.52 -14.82 -10.26
CA GLY A 45 19.49 -14.74 -11.73
C GLY A 45 18.31 -15.45 -12.41
N VAL A 46 17.29 -15.90 -11.66
CA VAL A 46 16.07 -16.52 -12.21
C VAL A 46 14.87 -15.71 -11.74
N GLU A 47 14.24 -15.00 -12.67
CA GLU A 47 13.20 -14.02 -12.40
C GLU A 47 12.11 -14.51 -11.43
N GLY A 48 11.82 -13.69 -10.42
CA GLY A 48 10.76 -13.90 -9.43
C GLY A 48 11.08 -14.87 -8.29
N ARG A 49 12.12 -15.71 -8.38
CA ARG A 49 12.45 -16.64 -7.28
C ARG A 49 13.00 -15.90 -6.05
N GLY A 50 13.61 -14.73 -6.23
CA GLY A 50 14.11 -13.88 -5.14
C GLY A 50 13.04 -13.58 -4.09
N ALA A 51 11.78 -13.45 -4.50
CA ALA A 51 10.64 -13.25 -3.60
C ALA A 51 10.50 -14.34 -2.52
N LEU A 52 10.91 -15.58 -2.82
CA LEU A 52 10.90 -16.67 -1.84
C LEU A 52 11.93 -16.44 -0.72
N ALA A 53 13.09 -15.86 -1.06
CA ALA A 53 14.18 -15.58 -0.13
C ALA A 53 13.81 -14.43 0.80
N SER A 54 13.43 -13.28 0.23
CA SER A 54 13.08 -12.08 1.00
C SER A 54 11.90 -12.33 1.91
N LYS A 55 10.86 -13.02 1.43
CA LYS A 55 9.72 -13.42 2.25
C LYS A 55 10.14 -14.34 3.38
N MET A 56 10.98 -15.34 3.13
CA MET A 56 11.45 -16.25 4.18
C MET A 56 12.29 -15.53 5.23
N VAL A 57 13.16 -14.60 4.84
CA VAL A 57 13.94 -13.77 5.77
C VAL A 57 13.00 -12.91 6.63
N ALA A 58 12.09 -12.17 5.99
CA ALA A 58 11.09 -11.34 6.64
C ALA A 58 10.24 -12.12 7.66
N GLU A 59 9.71 -13.28 7.26
CA GLU A 59 8.94 -14.17 8.14
C GLU A 59 9.79 -14.77 9.28
N SER A 60 11.06 -15.07 9.01
CA SER A 60 11.99 -15.59 10.02
C SER A 60 12.27 -14.56 11.11
N ILE A 61 12.41 -13.28 10.75
CA ILE A 61 12.51 -12.18 11.72
C ILE A 61 11.25 -12.13 12.59
N ARG A 62 10.06 -12.12 11.98
CA ARG A 62 8.80 -12.14 12.73
C ARG A 62 8.72 -13.33 13.68
N LYS A 63 9.03 -14.53 13.19
CA LYS A 63 9.01 -15.77 13.97
C LYS A 63 10.03 -15.76 15.12
N TYR A 64 11.19 -15.15 14.93
CA TYR A 64 12.21 -15.04 15.97
C TYR A 64 11.70 -14.20 17.15
N PHE A 65 10.94 -13.14 16.91
CA PHE A 65 10.41 -12.27 17.96
C PHE A 65 9.02 -12.67 18.48
N PHE A 66 8.30 -13.52 17.76
CA PHE A 66 6.94 -13.92 18.11
C PHE A 66 6.85 -14.59 19.49
N ASN A 67 5.99 -14.04 20.36
CA ASN A 67 5.69 -14.53 21.70
C ASN A 67 6.94 -14.74 22.59
N ARG A 68 7.98 -13.93 22.40
CA ARG A 68 9.20 -13.95 23.21
C ARG A 68 9.45 -12.57 23.80
N SER A 69 9.93 -12.56 25.04
CA SER A 69 10.47 -11.36 25.67
C SER A 69 11.99 -11.45 25.69
N TYR A 70 12.65 -10.34 25.36
CA TYR A 70 14.10 -10.22 25.37
C TYR A 70 14.49 -9.11 26.34
N SER A 71 15.47 -9.40 27.20
CA SER A 71 16.08 -8.41 28.09
C SER A 71 17.30 -7.74 27.47
N ASP A 72 17.98 -8.44 26.55
CA ASP A 72 19.21 -8.01 25.87
C ASP A 72 18.94 -7.92 24.36
N PHE A 73 18.68 -6.71 23.88
CA PHE A 73 18.36 -6.47 22.47
C PHE A 73 19.60 -6.46 21.57
N ASP A 74 20.80 -6.22 22.12
CA ASP A 74 22.06 -6.32 21.38
C ASP A 74 22.28 -7.78 20.93
N LYS A 75 22.02 -8.73 21.82
CA LYS A 75 22.02 -10.16 21.46
C LYS A 75 20.80 -10.55 20.64
N ALA A 76 19.62 -10.02 20.95
CA ALA A 76 18.39 -10.41 20.26
C ALA A 76 18.45 -10.08 18.76
N ILE A 77 18.91 -8.88 18.38
CA ILE A 77 19.03 -8.48 16.98
C ILE A 77 20.07 -9.33 16.23
N THR A 78 21.23 -9.56 16.85
CA THR A 78 22.30 -10.42 16.29
C THR A 78 21.79 -11.84 16.03
N ASN A 79 21.13 -12.43 17.02
CA ASN A 79 20.58 -13.78 16.91
C ASN A 79 19.40 -13.86 15.92
N ALA A 80 18.62 -12.79 15.75
CA ALA A 80 17.55 -12.73 14.75
C ALA A 80 18.11 -12.82 13.33
N VAL A 81 19.20 -12.09 13.04
CA VAL A 81 19.90 -12.14 11.75
C VAL A 81 20.48 -13.54 11.51
N VAL A 82 21.17 -14.11 12.50
CA VAL A 82 21.74 -15.47 12.41
C VAL A 82 20.64 -16.51 12.19
N TYR A 83 19.52 -16.41 12.91
CA TYR A 83 18.37 -17.30 12.75
C TYR A 83 17.75 -17.20 11.36
N ALA A 84 17.55 -15.98 10.84
CA ALA A 84 17.02 -15.78 9.49
C ALA A 84 17.96 -16.35 8.42
N ASN A 85 19.27 -16.08 8.54
CA ASN A 85 20.28 -16.63 7.64
C ASN A 85 20.27 -18.16 7.65
N TYR A 86 20.32 -18.76 8.84
CA TYR A 86 20.34 -20.21 8.98
C TYR A 86 19.06 -20.85 8.44
N THR A 87 17.90 -20.21 8.64
CA THR A 87 16.62 -20.70 8.12
C THR A 87 16.62 -20.75 6.59
N LEU A 88 17.04 -19.66 5.93
CA LEU A 88 17.12 -19.60 4.47
C LEU A 88 18.18 -20.56 3.94
N TYR A 89 19.39 -20.58 4.54
CA TYR A 89 20.47 -21.50 4.16
C TYR A 89 20.05 -22.97 4.24
N GLN A 90 19.33 -23.36 5.30
CA GLN A 90 18.81 -24.72 5.40
C GLN A 90 17.79 -25.04 4.30
N GLN A 91 17.03 -24.04 3.86
CA GLN A 91 16.07 -24.23 2.78
C GLN A 91 16.77 -24.36 1.42
N THR A 92 17.83 -23.59 1.16
CA THR A 92 18.61 -23.67 -0.09
C THR A 92 19.24 -25.06 -0.28
N LEU A 93 19.57 -25.76 0.81
CA LEU A 93 20.07 -27.14 0.77
C LEU A 93 19.00 -28.21 0.54
N LYS A 94 17.72 -27.92 0.84
CA LYS A 94 16.65 -28.94 0.88
C LYS A 94 15.75 -28.91 -0.35
N ASP A 95 15.61 -27.75 -0.99
CA ASP A 95 14.57 -27.51 -1.97
C ASP A 95 15.13 -26.74 -3.16
N GLU A 96 15.04 -27.34 -4.34
CA GLU A 96 15.63 -26.84 -5.58
C GLU A 96 15.16 -25.42 -5.93
N LYS A 97 13.92 -25.04 -5.54
CA LYS A 97 13.43 -23.67 -5.79
C LYS A 97 14.17 -22.59 -5.00
N TYR A 98 14.89 -22.97 -3.93
CA TYR A 98 15.70 -22.09 -3.10
C TYR A 98 17.21 -22.19 -3.42
N GLN A 99 17.62 -23.01 -4.36
CA GLN A 99 19.05 -23.10 -4.71
C GLN A 99 19.52 -21.82 -5.39
N GLY A 100 20.65 -21.28 -4.90
CA GLY A 100 21.28 -20.07 -5.42
C GLY A 100 20.50 -18.78 -5.18
N ILE A 101 19.47 -18.80 -4.33
CA ILE A 101 18.69 -17.61 -3.98
C ILE A 101 19.18 -17.03 -2.66
N GLY A 102 19.16 -15.71 -2.57
CA GLY A 102 19.60 -14.97 -1.39
C GLY A 102 18.69 -13.78 -1.11
N SER A 103 18.84 -13.15 0.05
CA SER A 103 18.15 -11.89 0.31
C SER A 103 18.98 -10.96 1.19
N THR A 104 18.82 -9.66 0.97
CA THR A 104 19.28 -8.63 1.88
C THR A 104 18.44 -8.63 3.15
N LEU A 105 18.91 -7.88 4.15
CA LEU A 105 18.14 -7.52 5.33
C LEU A 105 18.60 -6.15 5.80
N ALA A 106 17.66 -5.25 6.02
CA ALA A 106 17.87 -4.07 6.86
C ALA A 106 16.77 -4.06 7.93
N ILE A 107 17.16 -4.21 9.19
CA ILE A 107 16.23 -4.34 10.34
C ILE A 107 16.47 -3.21 11.35
N LEU A 108 15.38 -2.66 11.86
CA LEU A 108 15.33 -1.66 12.93
C LEU A 108 14.38 -2.17 14.03
N ILE A 109 14.86 -2.19 15.27
CA ILE A 109 14.07 -2.51 16.46
C ILE A 109 14.01 -1.27 17.33
N VAL A 110 12.80 -0.85 17.67
CA VAL A 110 12.52 0.31 18.49
C VAL A 110 11.94 -0.16 19.81
N LYS A 111 12.57 0.18 20.93
CA LYS A 111 12.05 -0.15 22.28
C LYS A 111 12.53 0.88 23.28
N ASN A 112 11.65 1.37 24.15
CA ASN A 112 11.99 2.28 25.25
C ASN A 112 12.86 3.48 24.80
N ASN A 113 12.43 4.17 23.73
CA ASN A 113 13.15 5.27 23.07
C ASN A 113 14.58 4.94 22.63
N LYS A 114 14.86 3.66 22.35
CA LYS A 114 16.11 3.20 21.80
C LYS A 114 15.89 2.48 20.48
N ALA A 115 16.81 2.67 19.55
CA ALA A 115 16.82 2.01 18.26
C ALA A 115 18.05 1.12 18.11
N TRP A 116 17.84 -0.16 17.83
CA TRP A 116 18.86 -1.12 17.41
C TRP A 116 18.69 -1.39 15.93
N TYR A 117 19.79 -1.50 15.19
CA TYR A 117 19.73 -1.87 13.78
C TYR A 117 20.81 -2.86 13.39
N ALA A 118 20.50 -3.66 12.39
CA ALA A 118 21.44 -4.57 11.74
C ALA A 118 21.14 -4.64 10.25
N TYR A 119 22.14 -5.01 9.45
CA TYR A 119 22.01 -5.05 8.01
C TYR A 119 22.96 -6.07 7.36
N ALA A 120 22.51 -6.65 6.25
CA ALA A 120 23.31 -7.48 5.36
C ALA A 120 22.83 -7.25 3.92
N GLY A 121 23.76 -6.91 3.03
CA GLY A 121 23.47 -6.51 1.66
C GLY A 121 23.60 -5.00 1.52
N ASP A 122 22.81 -4.43 0.64
CA ASP A 122 22.82 -3.04 0.19
C ASP A 122 21.50 -2.30 0.46
N SER A 123 20.50 -2.96 1.04
CA SER A 123 19.35 -2.26 1.62
C SER A 123 19.79 -1.35 2.76
N ARG A 124 19.21 -0.15 2.82
CA ARG A 124 19.73 0.97 3.62
C ARG A 124 18.82 1.38 4.76
N ILE A 125 19.43 1.91 5.81
CA ILE A 125 18.75 2.56 6.93
C ILE A 125 19.31 3.97 7.07
N TYR A 126 18.45 4.97 7.02
CA TYR A 126 18.79 6.36 7.27
C TYR A 126 18.14 6.87 8.56
N LEU A 127 18.81 7.80 9.23
CA LEU A 127 18.28 8.64 10.30
C LEU A 127 18.25 10.09 9.82
N LEU A 128 17.08 10.71 9.81
CA LEU A 128 16.91 12.15 9.70
C LEU A 128 16.78 12.72 11.11
N ARG A 129 17.77 13.52 11.51
CA ARG A 129 17.78 14.26 12.77
C ARG A 129 18.26 15.68 12.53
N GLU A 130 17.55 16.67 13.08
CA GLU A 130 17.90 18.09 12.95
C GLU A 130 18.16 18.52 11.48
N GLY A 131 17.32 18.04 10.56
CA GLY A 131 17.44 18.31 9.12
C GLY A 131 18.61 17.61 8.40
N LYS A 132 19.37 16.76 9.10
CA LYS A 132 20.49 15.99 8.51
C LYS A 132 20.08 14.54 8.28
N LEU A 133 20.07 14.14 7.01
CA LEU A 133 19.89 12.74 6.63
C LEU A 133 21.23 12.00 6.72
N GLN A 134 21.38 11.11 7.70
CA GLN A 134 22.55 10.28 7.92
C GLN A 134 22.28 8.84 7.49
N LEU A 135 23.14 8.27 6.65
CA LEU A 135 23.13 6.84 6.35
C LEU A 135 23.75 6.08 7.54
N LEU A 136 23.03 5.08 8.07
CA LEU A 136 23.47 4.26 9.20
C LEU A 136 24.12 2.93 8.77
N THR A 137 23.73 2.42 7.60
CA THR A 137 24.26 1.17 7.03
C THR A 137 25.50 1.44 6.18
N ARG A 138 26.16 0.36 5.77
CA ARG A 138 27.21 0.38 4.74
C ARG A 138 26.94 -0.76 3.78
N ASP A 139 26.80 -0.44 2.51
CA ASP A 139 26.45 -1.45 1.51
C ASP A 139 27.55 -2.51 1.41
N HIS A 140 27.13 -3.77 1.41
CA HIS A 140 28.01 -4.92 1.21
C HIS A 140 28.11 -5.26 -0.27
N VAL A 141 28.75 -4.39 -1.04
CA VAL A 141 28.96 -4.52 -2.48
C VAL A 141 30.45 -4.62 -2.83
N GLU A 142 30.78 -5.13 -4.03
CA GLU A 142 32.17 -5.32 -4.46
C GLU A 142 32.95 -4.02 -4.65
N THR A 143 32.26 -2.95 -5.08
CA THR A 143 32.83 -1.62 -5.31
C THR A 143 32.05 -0.57 -4.50
N PRO A 144 32.32 -0.44 -3.19
CA PRO A 144 31.59 0.50 -2.32
C PRO A 144 31.68 1.97 -2.74
N GLU A 145 32.68 2.35 -3.54
CA GLU A 145 32.84 3.69 -4.11
C GLU A 145 31.86 3.97 -5.25
N TYR A 146 31.37 2.90 -5.90
CA TYR A 146 30.41 2.92 -7.02
C TYR A 146 29.32 1.89 -6.75
N PRO A 147 28.46 2.11 -5.74
CA PRO A 147 27.50 1.10 -5.30
C PRO A 147 26.39 0.86 -6.34
N ASN A 148 26.06 1.89 -7.11
CA ASN A 148 25.08 1.77 -8.19
C ASN A 148 25.68 0.84 -9.25
N ASP A 149 25.01 -0.27 -9.54
CA ASP A 149 25.42 -1.37 -10.43
C ASP A 149 26.46 -2.38 -9.86
N ALA A 150 26.87 -2.25 -8.59
CA ALA A 150 27.82 -3.18 -7.98
C ALA A 150 27.15 -4.48 -7.51
N GLU A 151 27.82 -5.62 -7.67
CA GLU A 151 27.28 -6.90 -7.18
C GLU A 151 27.27 -6.96 -5.63
N VAL A 152 26.13 -7.40 -5.08
CA VAL A 152 25.96 -7.60 -3.64
C VAL A 152 26.77 -8.81 -3.17
N THR A 153 27.74 -8.56 -2.31
CA THR A 153 28.71 -9.56 -1.81
C THR A 153 28.23 -10.36 -0.61
N ILE A 154 27.22 -9.85 0.11
CA ILE A 154 26.69 -10.48 1.32
C ILE A 154 25.17 -10.57 1.23
N LEU A 155 24.68 -11.81 1.13
CA LEU A 155 23.25 -12.13 1.15
C LEU A 155 22.98 -13.22 2.19
N LEU A 156 21.83 -13.12 2.87
CA LEU A 156 21.33 -14.21 3.70
C LEU A 156 21.06 -15.42 2.84
N GLY A 157 21.36 -16.61 3.35
CA GLY A 157 21.08 -17.89 2.70
C GLY A 157 22.19 -18.47 1.83
N HIS A 158 23.19 -17.67 1.45
CA HIS A 158 24.32 -18.13 0.62
C HIS A 158 25.30 -19.02 1.39
N HIS A 159 25.54 -18.70 2.66
CA HIS A 159 26.47 -19.42 3.52
C HIS A 159 25.84 -19.71 4.88
N LYS A 160 26.30 -20.79 5.52
CA LYS A 160 25.85 -21.17 6.87
C LYS A 160 26.13 -20.08 7.89
N ASP A 161 27.34 -19.53 7.84
CA ASP A 161 27.79 -18.42 8.65
C ASP A 161 27.72 -17.14 7.81
N ILE A 162 27.28 -16.05 8.42
CA ILE A 162 27.07 -14.76 7.74
C ILE A 162 27.86 -13.67 8.44
N LYS A 163 28.48 -12.79 7.64
CA LYS A 163 28.99 -11.50 8.09
C LYS A 163 27.91 -10.46 7.89
N PHE A 164 27.66 -9.61 8.89
CA PHE A 164 26.65 -8.56 8.79
C PHE A 164 27.05 -7.36 9.66
N GLY A 165 26.48 -6.20 9.35
CA GLY A 165 26.62 -5.00 10.16
C GLY A 165 25.58 -4.97 11.27
N VAL A 166 25.97 -4.47 12.44
CA VAL A 166 25.08 -4.26 13.59
C VAL A 166 25.53 -3.01 14.34
N CYS A 167 24.58 -2.24 14.87
CA CYS A 167 24.90 -1.09 15.70
C CYS A 167 25.72 -1.52 16.92
N LYS A 168 26.84 -0.84 17.19
CA LYS A 168 27.68 -1.15 18.37
C LYS A 168 26.97 -0.86 19.69
N GLN A 169 26.10 0.15 19.68
CA GLN A 169 25.26 0.58 20.78
C GLN A 169 23.92 1.06 20.22
N PRO A 170 22.81 0.91 20.97
CA PRO A 170 21.54 1.48 20.55
C PRO A 170 21.60 3.00 20.46
N LEU A 171 20.94 3.54 19.45
CA LEU A 171 20.72 4.98 19.33
C LEU A 171 19.63 5.40 20.32
N THR A 172 19.83 6.55 20.97
CA THR A 172 18.74 7.19 21.73
C THR A 172 17.86 7.95 20.75
N ILE A 173 16.57 7.64 20.75
CA ILE A 173 15.58 8.27 19.88
C ILE A 173 15.15 9.59 20.52
N GLU A 174 15.11 10.63 19.70
CA GLU A 174 14.73 11.99 20.07
C GLU A 174 13.41 12.39 19.38
N THR A 175 12.77 13.42 19.91
CA THR A 175 11.58 14.02 19.29
C THR A 175 11.94 14.52 17.89
N ASN A 176 11.07 14.25 16.92
CA ASN A 176 11.20 14.56 15.50
C ASN A 176 12.29 13.75 14.76
N ASP A 177 12.85 12.71 15.38
CA ASP A 177 13.62 11.73 14.63
C ASP A 177 12.75 11.04 13.59
N LEU A 178 13.32 10.82 12.42
CA LEU A 178 12.72 9.99 11.39
C LEU A 178 13.72 8.94 10.92
N PHE A 179 13.28 7.69 10.83
CA PHE A 179 14.05 6.62 10.19
C PHE A 179 13.43 6.26 8.83
N LEU A 180 14.28 6.07 7.83
CA LEU A 180 13.91 5.48 6.55
C LEU A 180 14.64 4.14 6.39
N LEU A 181 13.89 3.05 6.23
CA LEU A 181 14.42 1.77 5.74
C LEU A 181 14.00 1.63 4.28
N CYS A 182 14.93 1.29 3.40
CA CYS A 182 14.62 1.09 1.99
C CYS A 182 15.49 0.03 1.30
N THR A 183 14.95 -0.56 0.24
CA THR A 183 15.73 -1.35 -0.72
C THR A 183 16.48 -0.43 -1.69
N ASP A 184 17.45 -1.00 -2.41
CA ASP A 184 18.30 -0.35 -3.40
C ASP A 184 17.50 0.32 -4.53
N GLY A 185 16.38 -0.29 -4.97
CA GLY A 185 15.49 0.28 -5.99
C GLY A 185 14.93 1.66 -5.65
N VAL A 186 14.99 2.08 -4.38
CA VAL A 186 14.76 3.48 -3.97
C VAL A 186 15.99 4.35 -4.25
N THR A 187 17.16 3.92 -3.77
CA THR A 187 18.34 4.77 -3.69
C THR A 187 19.19 4.80 -4.96
N ASP A 188 18.97 3.85 -5.86
CA ASP A 188 19.56 3.84 -7.20
C ASP A 188 18.90 4.89 -8.10
N VAL A 189 17.66 5.25 -7.79
CA VAL A 189 16.86 6.23 -8.53
C VAL A 189 16.85 7.59 -7.81
N LEU A 190 16.64 7.61 -6.50
CA LEU A 190 16.55 8.84 -5.70
C LEU A 190 17.82 9.07 -4.88
N GLY A 191 18.56 10.11 -5.26
CA GLY A 191 19.69 10.60 -4.48
C GLY A 191 19.27 11.22 -3.13
N LYS A 192 20.27 11.42 -2.27
CA LYS A 192 20.10 11.93 -0.90
C LYS A 192 19.29 13.23 -0.80
N GLU A 193 19.47 14.15 -1.74
CA GLU A 193 18.74 15.43 -1.77
C GLU A 193 17.24 15.24 -2.05
N SER A 194 16.89 14.35 -2.99
CA SER A 194 15.49 14.04 -3.30
C SER A 194 14.79 13.33 -2.16
N LEU A 195 15.51 12.44 -1.46
CA LEU A 195 15.02 11.82 -0.22
C LEU A 195 14.79 12.89 0.85
N LEU A 196 15.78 13.75 1.10
CA LEU A 196 15.69 14.79 2.12
C LEU A 196 14.52 15.76 1.88
N ASP A 197 14.30 16.17 0.63
CA ASP A 197 13.18 17.04 0.22
C ASP A 197 11.82 16.50 0.69
N VAL A 198 11.59 15.20 0.53
CA VAL A 198 10.33 14.57 0.96
C VAL A 198 10.30 14.28 2.46
N LEU A 199 11.41 13.79 3.02
CA LEU A 199 11.45 13.35 4.43
C LEU A 199 11.40 14.52 5.41
N ASN A 200 11.95 15.68 5.04
CA ASN A 200 12.08 16.86 5.91
C ASN A 200 10.81 17.73 5.97
N ASP A 201 9.75 17.39 5.21
CA ASP A 201 8.46 18.06 5.31
C ASP A 201 7.70 17.67 6.58
N ALA A 202 7.78 18.54 7.60
CA ALA A 202 7.14 18.34 8.91
C ALA A 202 5.60 18.34 8.86
N ASN A 203 4.98 18.80 7.77
CA ASN A 203 3.51 18.84 7.63
C ASN A 203 2.94 17.59 6.95
N THR A 204 3.79 16.69 6.48
CA THR A 204 3.37 15.47 5.79
C THR A 204 3.55 14.27 6.72
N ALA A 205 2.47 13.55 7.00
CA ALA A 205 2.53 12.31 7.78
C ALA A 205 3.39 11.23 7.08
N PRO A 206 4.08 10.34 7.80
CA PRO A 206 4.99 9.35 7.23
C PRO A 206 4.33 8.43 6.17
N GLU A 207 3.04 8.12 6.29
CA GLU A 207 2.26 7.40 5.27
C GLU A 207 2.27 8.16 3.93
N HIS A 208 2.03 9.47 3.97
CA HIS A 208 2.03 10.32 2.79
C HIS A 208 3.45 10.58 2.27
N LYS A 209 4.46 10.66 3.14
CA LYS A 209 5.87 10.71 2.72
C LYS A 209 6.24 9.47 1.92
N SER A 210 5.83 8.28 2.38
CA SER A 210 6.11 7.01 1.69
C SER A 210 5.42 6.92 0.33
N LEU A 211 4.20 7.48 0.20
CA LEU A 211 3.49 7.58 -1.07
C LEU A 211 4.18 8.55 -2.02
N LYS A 212 4.55 9.75 -1.55
CA LYS A 212 5.27 10.75 -2.36
C LYS A 212 6.59 10.21 -2.89
N LEU A 213 7.36 9.47 -2.09
CA LEU A 213 8.59 8.82 -2.55
C LEU A 213 8.31 7.78 -3.65
N ALA A 214 7.27 6.96 -3.48
CA ALA A 214 6.88 5.99 -4.51
C ALA A 214 6.39 6.66 -5.80
N GLU A 215 5.64 7.76 -5.71
CA GLU A 215 5.25 8.57 -6.88
C GLU A 215 6.49 9.11 -7.61
N LYS A 216 7.47 9.67 -6.89
CA LYS A 216 8.74 10.11 -7.50
C LYS A 216 9.50 8.96 -8.17
N LEU A 217 9.53 7.77 -7.58
CA LEU A 217 10.14 6.57 -8.16
C LEU A 217 9.43 6.12 -9.43
N HIS A 218 8.09 6.11 -9.40
CA HIS A 218 7.26 5.77 -10.55
C HIS A 218 7.48 6.76 -11.71
N GLU A 219 7.47 8.06 -11.42
CA GLU A 219 7.71 9.13 -12.42
C GLU A 219 9.13 9.07 -13.01
N ALA A 220 10.12 8.70 -12.20
CA ALA A 220 11.49 8.48 -12.65
C ALA A 220 11.68 7.17 -13.44
N GLY A 221 10.65 6.33 -13.55
CA GLY A 221 10.71 5.05 -14.25
C GLY A 221 11.57 4.01 -13.53
N ALA A 222 11.44 3.91 -12.20
CA ALA A 222 12.14 2.93 -11.38
C ALA A 222 12.00 1.51 -11.96
N LYS A 223 13.14 0.96 -12.40
CA LYS A 223 13.21 -0.33 -13.07
C LYS A 223 13.11 -1.50 -12.11
N ASP A 224 13.71 -1.37 -10.93
CA ASP A 224 13.65 -2.39 -9.90
C ASP A 224 12.44 -2.24 -8.97
N ASN A 225 12.16 -3.32 -8.26
CA ASN A 225 11.29 -3.32 -7.10
C ASN A 225 11.82 -2.33 -6.07
N TYR A 226 10.91 -1.67 -5.37
CA TYR A 226 11.30 -0.73 -4.34
C TYR A 226 10.37 -0.82 -3.16
N THR A 227 10.97 -0.75 -1.97
CA THR A 227 10.28 -0.82 -0.70
C THR A 227 10.79 0.26 0.23
N ILE A 228 9.86 0.94 0.88
CA ILE A 228 10.06 2.12 1.73
C ILE A 228 9.32 1.87 3.03
N GLN A 229 10.01 2.00 4.16
CA GLN A 229 9.39 2.15 5.49
C GLN A 229 9.90 3.42 6.15
N ILE A 230 9.00 4.32 6.53
CA ILE A 230 9.31 5.57 7.22
C ILE A 230 8.71 5.50 8.62
N LEU A 231 9.53 5.77 9.63
CA LEU A 231 9.12 5.83 11.03
C LEU A 231 9.40 7.24 11.53
N GLU A 232 8.43 7.88 12.18
CA GLU A 232 8.56 9.23 12.71
C GLU A 232 8.18 9.25 14.20
N PHE A 233 8.99 9.93 15.00
CA PHE A 233 8.84 10.00 16.46
C PHE A 233 8.41 11.40 16.89
N SER A 234 7.30 11.51 17.61
CA SER A 234 6.81 12.80 18.12
C SER A 234 6.54 12.74 19.62
N GLU A 235 6.48 13.91 20.25
CA GLU A 235 5.97 14.00 21.62
C GLU A 235 4.47 13.74 21.62
N LYS A 236 4.01 12.95 22.59
CA LYS A 236 2.58 12.78 22.83
C LYS A 236 2.02 14.13 23.28
N VAL A 237 1.33 14.83 22.38
CA VAL A 237 0.47 15.96 22.77
C VAL A 237 -0.65 15.34 23.60
N VAL A 238 -0.55 15.46 24.92
CA VAL A 238 -1.71 15.23 25.79
C VAL A 238 -2.62 16.41 25.55
N GLU A 239 -3.55 16.27 24.60
CA GLU A 239 -4.71 17.16 24.55
C GLU A 239 -5.40 17.02 25.91
N SER A 240 -5.32 18.06 26.73
CA SER A 240 -6.18 18.17 27.90
C SER A 240 -7.61 18.08 27.40
N GLU A 241 -8.40 17.11 27.89
CA GLU A 241 -9.84 17.09 27.62
C GLU A 241 -10.38 18.51 27.83
N PRO A 242 -11.20 19.05 26.92
CA PRO A 242 -11.83 20.33 27.15
C PRO A 242 -12.58 20.22 28.47
N THR A 243 -12.15 21.00 29.46
CA THR A 243 -12.89 21.13 30.72
C THR A 243 -14.26 21.67 30.34
N ILE A 244 -15.25 20.78 30.24
CA ILE A 244 -16.65 21.17 30.14
C ILE A 244 -16.96 21.82 31.48
N GLU A 245 -16.92 23.15 31.55
CA GLU A 245 -17.45 23.84 32.70
C GLU A 245 -18.91 23.40 32.90
N PRO A 246 -19.30 22.98 34.11
CA PRO A 246 -20.68 22.57 34.35
C PRO A 246 -21.59 23.72 33.97
N LEU A 247 -22.60 23.43 33.13
CA LEU A 247 -23.55 24.41 32.61
C LEU A 247 -24.09 25.25 33.79
N ASN A 248 -23.72 26.54 33.84
CA ASN A 248 -24.20 27.45 34.88
C ASN A 248 -25.73 27.46 34.87
N LYS A 249 -26.38 27.36 36.04
CA LYS A 249 -27.85 27.38 36.19
C LYS A 249 -28.51 28.54 35.43
N LYS A 250 -27.82 29.68 35.28
CA LYS A 250 -28.29 30.81 34.46
C LYS A 250 -28.38 30.49 32.96
N ASN A 251 -27.41 29.75 32.42
CA ASN A 251 -27.38 29.34 31.01
C ASN A 251 -28.42 28.25 30.72
N LEU A 252 -28.65 27.35 31.69
CA LEU A 252 -29.71 26.34 31.60
C LEU A 252 -31.11 26.98 31.58
N MET A 253 -31.35 27.99 32.43
CA MET A 253 -32.60 28.77 32.38
C MET A 253 -32.78 29.49 31.02
N GLY A 254 -31.71 30.02 30.44
CA GLY A 254 -31.74 30.64 29.12
C GLY A 254 -32.15 29.65 28.02
N ILE A 255 -31.54 28.46 28.01
CA ILE A 255 -31.87 27.40 27.03
C ILE A 255 -33.30 26.91 27.22
N VAL A 256 -33.74 26.70 28.46
CA VAL A 256 -35.13 26.29 28.76
C VAL A 256 -36.12 27.37 28.31
N ALA A 257 -35.82 28.66 28.52
CA ALA A 257 -36.66 29.75 28.05
C ALA A 257 -36.77 29.80 26.51
N ILE A 258 -35.67 29.53 25.80
CA ILE A 258 -35.65 29.44 24.33
C ILE A 258 -36.48 28.25 23.83
N VAL A 259 -36.36 27.09 24.47
CA VAL A 259 -37.13 25.90 24.09
C VAL A 259 -38.62 26.11 24.37
N VAL A 260 -38.97 26.68 25.52
CA VAL A 260 -40.37 26.99 25.88
C VAL A 260 -40.96 28.02 24.91
N SER A 261 -40.22 29.08 24.56
CA SER A 261 -40.70 30.07 23.59
C SER A 261 -40.87 29.48 22.19
N LEU A 262 -39.99 28.59 21.74
CA LEU A 262 -40.18 27.86 20.48
C LEU A 262 -41.42 26.98 20.51
N LEU A 263 -41.65 26.26 21.60
CA LEU A 263 -42.84 25.42 21.77
C LEU A 263 -44.13 26.25 21.80
N LEU A 264 -44.11 27.42 22.41
CA LEU A 264 -45.26 28.35 22.40
C LEU A 264 -45.53 28.91 21.00
N VAL A 265 -44.49 29.22 20.21
CA VAL A 265 -44.65 29.64 18.81
C VAL A 265 -45.26 28.51 17.98
N VAL A 266 -44.75 27.28 18.12
CA VAL A 266 -45.31 26.10 17.43
C VAL A 266 -46.76 25.86 17.86
N ALA A 267 -47.07 25.96 19.15
CA ALA A 267 -48.44 25.84 19.65
C ALA A 267 -49.35 26.94 19.10
N ALA A 268 -48.89 28.20 19.03
CA ALA A 268 -49.67 29.29 18.44
C ALA A 268 -49.99 29.05 16.96
N PHE A 269 -49.04 28.48 16.20
CA PHE A 269 -49.27 28.06 14.80
C PHE A 269 -50.27 26.90 14.67
N LEU A 270 -50.36 26.02 15.66
CA LEU A 270 -51.30 24.90 15.66
C LEU A 270 -52.71 25.29 16.15
N PHE A 271 -52.82 26.25 17.07
CA PHE A 271 -54.09 26.66 17.69
C PHE A 271 -54.73 27.92 17.07
N PHE A 272 -53.97 28.73 16.32
CA PHE A 272 -54.49 29.91 15.60
C PHE A 272 -54.12 29.87 14.11
N PRO A 273 -54.74 28.97 13.31
CA PRO A 273 -54.46 28.86 11.88
C PRO A 273 -54.88 30.10 11.06
N ASP A 274 -55.63 31.03 11.64
CA ASP A 274 -56.28 32.15 10.94
C ASP A 274 -55.55 33.51 11.04
N LEU A 275 -54.26 33.52 11.44
CA LEU A 275 -53.42 34.72 11.34
C LEU A 275 -52.84 34.98 9.93
N LYS A 276 -53.35 34.29 8.90
CA LYS A 276 -53.13 34.64 7.50
C LYS A 276 -54.37 35.30 6.91
N ASN A 277 -54.48 36.62 7.08
CA ASN A 277 -54.92 37.56 6.03
C ASN A 277 -55.17 38.98 6.59
N LYS A 278 -54.19 39.86 6.42
CA LYS A 278 -54.46 41.27 6.09
C LYS A 278 -53.60 41.65 4.89
N THR A 279 -54.27 41.76 3.75
CA THR A 279 -53.77 42.28 2.48
C THR A 279 -53.44 43.77 2.59
N THR A 280 -52.22 44.15 2.20
CA THR A 280 -51.95 45.42 1.51
C THR A 280 -51.00 45.17 0.35
N LYS A 281 -51.37 45.72 -0.82
CA LYS A 281 -50.80 45.49 -2.16
C LYS A 281 -49.35 46.00 -2.32
N GLY A 282 -48.58 45.32 -3.17
CA GLY A 282 -47.30 45.76 -3.75
C GLY A 282 -46.91 44.89 -4.97
N PRO A 283 -46.15 45.41 -5.96
CA PRO A 283 -46.30 45.05 -7.38
C PRO A 283 -45.45 43.87 -7.90
N LYS A 284 -45.87 43.38 -9.08
CA LYS A 284 -45.32 42.31 -9.91
C LYS A 284 -43.85 42.54 -10.32
N THR A 285 -43.05 41.47 -10.38
CA THR A 285 -42.05 41.27 -11.46
C THR A 285 -41.78 39.78 -11.69
N GLU A 286 -41.58 39.46 -12.96
CA GLU A 286 -41.53 38.15 -13.61
C GLU A 286 -40.30 37.30 -13.26
N VAL A 287 -40.49 35.98 -13.31
CA VAL A 287 -39.42 34.97 -13.34
C VAL A 287 -39.25 34.51 -14.78
N VAL A 288 -38.11 34.81 -15.39
CA VAL A 288 -37.75 34.33 -16.74
C VAL A 288 -37.05 32.97 -16.61
N LYS A 289 -37.64 31.95 -17.26
CA LYS A 289 -36.98 30.70 -17.67
C LYS A 289 -36.30 30.94 -19.02
N LEU A 290 -35.07 30.48 -19.18
CA LEU A 290 -34.40 30.41 -20.48
C LEU A 290 -34.39 28.97 -20.99
N SER A 291 -35.12 28.76 -22.08
CA SER A 291 -35.00 27.64 -22.99
C SER A 291 -34.39 28.12 -24.31
N GLU A 292 -33.48 27.31 -24.82
CA GLU A 292 -33.00 27.13 -26.20
C GLU A 292 -33.56 28.02 -27.32
N VAL A 293 -32.66 28.61 -28.11
CA VAL A 293 -32.88 28.90 -29.53
C VAL A 293 -31.62 28.55 -30.30
N GLU A 294 -31.83 27.72 -31.33
CA GLU A 294 -30.91 27.25 -32.34
C GLU A 294 -30.78 28.26 -33.51
N ASN A 295 -29.68 28.15 -34.28
CA ASN A 295 -29.52 28.55 -35.69
C ASN A 295 -29.46 30.08 -36.00
N GLN A 296 -28.54 30.65 -36.80
CA GLN A 296 -27.87 30.18 -38.01
C GLN A 296 -26.78 31.19 -38.49
N LYS A 297 -25.74 30.67 -39.18
CA LYS A 297 -24.98 31.23 -40.35
C LYS A 297 -24.28 32.61 -40.27
N ASN A 298 -22.97 32.63 -40.54
CA ASN A 298 -22.42 32.98 -41.87
C ASN A 298 -20.88 32.80 -41.96
N GLU A 299 -20.42 32.80 -43.21
CA GLU A 299 -19.22 32.21 -43.81
C GLU A 299 -17.89 32.93 -43.53
N SER A 300 -16.77 32.21 -43.70
CA SER A 300 -15.81 32.44 -44.80
C SER A 300 -14.50 31.64 -44.64
N GLY A 301 -13.98 31.10 -45.76
CA GLY A 301 -12.54 31.18 -46.02
C GLY A 301 -11.66 29.93 -46.13
N LYS A 302 -11.73 29.26 -47.29
CA LYS A 302 -10.59 28.81 -48.16
C LYS A 302 -9.69 27.59 -47.83
N LYS A 303 -9.74 26.64 -48.79
CA LYS A 303 -8.64 25.96 -49.56
C LYS A 303 -7.75 24.94 -48.80
N ALA A 304 -7.30 23.79 -49.34
CA ALA A 304 -7.21 23.24 -50.70
C ALA A 304 -6.81 21.72 -50.71
N VAL A 305 -7.32 20.96 -51.71
CA VAL A 305 -6.65 19.98 -52.63
C VAL A 305 -5.98 18.69 -52.05
N MET A 306 -6.60 17.48 -52.23
CA MET A 306 -6.32 16.34 -53.16
C MET A 306 -4.93 15.63 -53.02
N LYS A 307 -4.84 14.38 -52.50
CA LYS A 307 -4.97 13.00 -53.11
C LYS A 307 -3.65 12.46 -53.75
N PRO A 308 -3.46 11.14 -54.05
CA PRO A 308 -3.72 9.88 -53.30
C PRO A 308 -2.63 8.77 -53.53
N GLU A 309 -2.97 7.50 -53.25
CA GLU A 309 -2.37 6.19 -53.66
C GLU A 309 -1.24 5.62 -52.78
N GLU A 310 -1.16 4.31 -52.47
CA GLU A 310 -1.39 3.12 -53.30
C GLU A 310 -1.68 1.84 -52.47
N LYS A 311 -2.30 0.83 -53.10
CA LYS A 311 -2.58 -0.53 -52.58
C LYS A 311 -1.53 -1.52 -53.10
N LEU A 312 -1.26 -2.59 -52.36
CA LEU A 312 -0.88 -3.89 -52.94
C LEU A 312 -1.48 -5.06 -52.14
N VAL A 313 -1.69 -6.15 -52.87
CA VAL A 313 -2.57 -7.31 -52.64
C VAL A 313 -1.68 -8.53 -52.39
N GLU A 314 -2.09 -9.47 -51.54
CA GLU A 314 -1.83 -10.90 -51.80
C GLU A 314 -2.80 -11.85 -51.08
N GLN A 315 -2.97 -13.03 -51.68
CA GLN A 315 -4.09 -13.95 -51.56
C GLN A 315 -3.83 -15.15 -50.63
N LYS A 316 -4.94 -15.65 -50.04
CA LYS A 316 -5.37 -17.06 -49.81
C LYS A 316 -4.32 -18.14 -49.47
N ASN A 317 -4.60 -18.88 -48.39
CA ASN A 317 -5.04 -20.27 -48.51
C ASN A 317 -5.78 -20.79 -47.27
N SER A 318 -6.70 -21.71 -47.55
CA SER A 318 -7.68 -22.35 -46.67
C SER A 318 -7.29 -23.80 -46.38
N GLU A 319 -7.58 -24.31 -45.20
CA GLU A 319 -7.88 -25.74 -44.98
C GLU A 319 -8.79 -25.95 -43.76
N LYS A 320 -9.70 -26.94 -43.89
CA LYS A 320 -10.89 -27.16 -43.07
C LYS A 320 -10.75 -28.41 -42.18
N GLN A 321 -11.27 -28.28 -40.94
CA GLN A 321 -12.09 -29.25 -40.16
C GLN A 321 -11.44 -30.51 -39.54
N PRO A 322 -12.05 -31.14 -38.49
CA PRO A 322 -13.42 -31.00 -38.00
C PRO A 322 -13.64 -30.78 -36.49
N GLN A 323 -14.85 -30.30 -36.22
CA GLN A 323 -15.49 -30.09 -34.93
C GLN A 323 -15.86 -31.42 -34.25
N GLN A 324 -15.59 -31.56 -32.95
CA GLN A 324 -16.38 -32.41 -32.06
C GLN A 324 -17.13 -31.53 -31.06
N LYS A 325 -18.46 -31.61 -31.13
CA LYS A 325 -19.40 -31.01 -30.19
C LYS A 325 -19.29 -31.73 -28.84
N VAL A 326 -18.82 -31.03 -27.81
CA VAL A 326 -19.06 -31.40 -26.41
C VAL A 326 -19.91 -30.29 -25.80
N GLN A 327 -21.12 -30.66 -25.40
CA GLN A 327 -22.05 -29.82 -24.65
C GLN A 327 -21.38 -29.36 -23.36
N THR A 328 -21.08 -28.07 -23.28
CA THR A 328 -20.53 -27.45 -22.07
C THR A 328 -21.66 -26.83 -21.27
N ASN A 329 -21.90 -27.41 -20.11
CA ASN A 329 -22.77 -26.86 -19.08
C ASN A 329 -22.14 -25.56 -18.55
N LYS A 330 -22.92 -24.48 -18.54
CA LYS A 330 -22.53 -23.15 -18.07
C LYS A 330 -22.21 -23.17 -16.58
N GLN A 331 -21.12 -22.50 -16.18
CA GLN A 331 -21.14 -21.45 -15.14
C GLN A 331 -19.76 -20.79 -15.04
N ALA A 332 -19.52 -19.81 -15.91
CA ALA A 332 -18.64 -18.68 -15.63
C ALA A 332 -19.57 -17.51 -15.31
N THR A 333 -19.53 -16.98 -14.09
CA THR A 333 -20.28 -15.76 -13.75
C THR A 333 -19.48 -14.57 -14.26
N GLN A 334 -19.60 -14.29 -15.55
CA GLN A 334 -19.13 -13.03 -16.13
C GLN A 334 -20.02 -11.89 -15.66
N ALA A 335 -19.44 -10.69 -15.54
CA ALA A 335 -20.16 -9.47 -15.22
C ALA A 335 -21.37 -9.29 -16.16
N ILE A 336 -22.56 -9.20 -15.57
CA ILE A 336 -23.75 -8.71 -16.28
C ILE A 336 -23.52 -7.21 -16.47
N GLN A 337 -23.55 -6.75 -17.72
CA GLN A 337 -23.31 -5.38 -18.18
C GLN A 337 -23.58 -4.30 -17.12
N GLY A 338 -22.51 -3.61 -16.69
CA GLY A 338 -22.57 -2.33 -15.97
C GLY A 338 -22.70 -2.37 -14.44
N LYS A 339 -22.83 -3.54 -13.79
CA LYS A 339 -22.83 -3.63 -12.32
C LYS A 339 -21.45 -4.02 -11.78
N PRO A 340 -20.91 -3.30 -10.75
CA PRO A 340 -19.64 -3.66 -10.14
C PRO A 340 -19.76 -5.02 -9.44
N LEU A 341 -18.77 -5.89 -9.68
CA LEU A 341 -18.65 -7.18 -9.01
C LEU A 341 -17.87 -6.98 -7.70
N PHE A 342 -18.34 -7.60 -6.62
CA PHE A 342 -17.70 -7.51 -5.31
C PHE A 342 -17.18 -8.87 -4.83
N TYR A 343 -15.99 -8.86 -4.22
CA TYR A 343 -15.44 -9.95 -3.43
C TYR A 343 -15.60 -9.63 -1.95
N GLU A 344 -16.11 -10.57 -1.15
CA GLU A 344 -16.23 -10.40 0.30
C GLU A 344 -14.89 -10.74 0.98
N HIS A 345 -14.17 -9.71 1.40
CA HIS A 345 -12.94 -9.86 2.17
C HIS A 345 -13.26 -9.89 3.67
N GLU A 346 -12.94 -10.99 4.35
CA GLU A 346 -13.03 -11.05 5.81
C GLU A 346 -11.81 -10.40 6.46
N ILE A 347 -12.04 -9.32 7.20
CA ILE A 347 -11.01 -8.51 7.88
C ILE A 347 -10.31 -9.37 8.93
N LYS A 348 -8.99 -9.48 8.85
CA LYS A 348 -8.16 -10.20 9.84
C LYS A 348 -7.56 -9.26 10.87
N TYR A 349 -7.15 -9.83 12.00
CA TYR A 349 -6.49 -9.07 13.07
C TYR A 349 -5.22 -8.38 12.54
N GLY A 350 -5.07 -7.09 12.83
CA GLY A 350 -3.91 -6.28 12.40
C GLY A 350 -3.97 -5.79 10.93
N GLU A 351 -5.04 -6.06 10.18
CA GLU A 351 -5.22 -5.43 8.86
C GLU A 351 -5.70 -3.98 9.00
N ASN A 352 -5.18 -3.11 8.14
CA ASN A 352 -5.65 -1.73 8.00
C ASN A 352 -6.21 -1.51 6.59
N LEU A 353 -7.01 -0.45 6.43
CA LEU A 353 -7.76 -0.21 5.20
C LEU A 353 -6.83 0.02 4.01
N TYR A 354 -5.70 0.69 4.27
CA TYR A 354 -4.64 0.93 3.30
C TYR A 354 -4.06 -0.38 2.72
N ARG A 355 -3.68 -1.35 3.57
CA ARG A 355 -3.14 -2.65 3.12
C ARG A 355 -4.17 -3.45 2.33
N ILE A 356 -5.45 -3.38 2.72
CA ILE A 356 -6.54 -4.02 1.98
C ILE A 356 -6.72 -3.35 0.61
N ALA A 357 -6.69 -2.02 0.56
CA ALA A 357 -6.81 -1.24 -0.67
C ALA A 357 -5.71 -1.59 -1.69
N ILE A 358 -4.44 -1.61 -1.25
CA ILE A 358 -3.30 -2.02 -2.07
C ILE A 358 -3.48 -3.44 -2.60
N ARG A 359 -3.85 -4.39 -1.74
CA ARG A 359 -3.97 -5.81 -2.12
C ARG A 359 -4.90 -6.05 -3.30
N TYR A 360 -5.97 -5.26 -3.40
CA TYR A 360 -7.01 -5.43 -4.42
C TYR A 360 -6.95 -4.38 -5.54
N ASN A 361 -5.90 -3.55 -5.56
CA ASN A 361 -5.72 -2.45 -6.52
C ASN A 361 -6.91 -1.47 -6.53
N VAL A 362 -7.30 -0.99 -5.35
CA VAL A 362 -8.40 -0.03 -5.15
C VAL A 362 -7.93 1.09 -4.23
N THR A 363 -8.66 2.21 -4.19
CA THR A 363 -8.32 3.32 -3.28
C THR A 363 -9.03 3.16 -1.93
N GLN A 364 -8.45 3.71 -0.86
CA GLN A 364 -9.14 3.78 0.45
C GLN A 364 -10.46 4.56 0.34
N LYS A 365 -10.48 5.64 -0.45
CA LYS A 365 -11.68 6.43 -0.73
C LYS A 365 -12.78 5.58 -1.36
N GLU A 366 -12.43 4.72 -2.32
CA GLU A 366 -13.37 3.80 -2.96
C GLU A 366 -13.89 2.76 -1.96
N LEU A 367 -13.03 2.18 -1.13
CA LEU A 367 -13.46 1.23 -0.10
C LEU A 367 -14.37 1.88 0.94
N ILE A 368 -14.09 3.12 1.36
CA ILE A 368 -14.94 3.91 2.27
C ILE A 368 -16.29 4.17 1.61
N ALA A 369 -16.31 4.61 0.34
CA ALA A 369 -17.55 4.87 -0.38
C ALA A 369 -18.44 3.62 -0.51
N ILE A 370 -17.85 2.43 -0.66
CA ILE A 370 -18.58 1.17 -0.81
C ILE A 370 -19.05 0.60 0.54
N ASN A 371 -18.25 0.75 1.60
CA ASN A 371 -18.45 0.03 2.87
C ASN A 371 -18.86 0.92 4.05
N GLY A 372 -18.84 2.24 3.88
CA GLY A 372 -19.19 3.21 4.92
C GLY A 372 -18.40 3.00 6.21
N SER A 373 -19.13 2.95 7.33
CA SER A 373 -18.57 2.85 8.68
C SER A 373 -17.70 1.61 8.92
N VAL A 374 -17.88 0.53 8.15
CA VAL A 374 -17.03 -0.67 8.25
C VAL A 374 -15.60 -0.38 7.79
N ALA A 375 -15.42 0.47 6.77
CA ALA A 375 -14.11 0.88 6.29
C ALA A 375 -13.46 1.94 7.21
N GLU A 376 -14.26 2.81 7.83
CA GLU A 376 -13.77 3.83 8.76
C GLU A 376 -13.24 3.23 10.07
N LYS A 377 -13.84 2.12 10.51
CA LYS A 377 -13.39 1.38 11.71
C LYS A 377 -13.38 -0.12 11.44
N LEU A 378 -12.21 -0.61 11.01
CA LEU A 378 -12.02 -2.03 10.75
C LEU A 378 -12.10 -2.85 12.05
N ILE A 379 -12.95 -3.87 12.03
CA ILE A 379 -13.13 -4.82 13.12
C ILE A 379 -12.86 -6.21 12.56
N ALA A 380 -11.91 -6.93 13.17
CA ALA A 380 -11.59 -8.30 12.76
C ALA A 380 -12.83 -9.20 12.78
N GLY A 381 -12.98 -10.05 11.75
CA GLY A 381 -14.12 -10.93 11.53
C GLY A 381 -15.29 -10.29 10.78
N LYS A 382 -15.31 -8.96 10.59
CA LYS A 382 -16.28 -8.30 9.69
C LYS A 382 -15.87 -8.47 8.22
N LYS A 383 -16.83 -8.32 7.31
CA LYS A 383 -16.61 -8.42 5.87
C LYS A 383 -16.56 -7.04 5.23
N LEU A 384 -15.64 -6.87 4.29
CA LEU A 384 -15.49 -5.71 3.43
C LEU A 384 -15.78 -6.13 1.98
N ASN A 385 -16.69 -5.42 1.33
CA ASN A 385 -16.98 -5.58 -0.10
C ASN A 385 -15.88 -4.88 -0.90
N ILE A 386 -15.13 -5.67 -1.66
CA ILE A 386 -14.03 -5.21 -2.49
C ILE A 386 -14.47 -5.24 -3.95
N PRO A 387 -14.40 -4.13 -4.70
CA PRO A 387 -14.69 -4.16 -6.13
C PRO A 387 -13.59 -4.91 -6.87
N VAL A 388 -13.98 -5.85 -7.73
CA VAL A 388 -13.06 -6.75 -8.46
C VAL A 388 -13.44 -6.85 -9.93
N THR A 389 -12.49 -7.21 -10.79
CA THR A 389 -12.73 -7.41 -12.22
C THR A 389 -13.51 -8.70 -12.47
N ALA A 390 -13.14 -9.78 -11.78
CA ALA A 390 -13.78 -11.08 -11.91
C ALA A 390 -13.50 -11.99 -10.69
N ILE A 391 -14.32 -13.03 -10.54
CA ILE A 391 -14.01 -14.18 -9.68
C ILE A 391 -13.94 -15.39 -10.62
N HIS A 392 -12.73 -15.87 -10.88
CA HIS A 392 -12.42 -16.83 -11.92
C HIS A 392 -12.27 -18.25 -11.34
N LYS A 393 -12.86 -19.26 -11.98
CA LYS A 393 -12.65 -20.67 -11.61
C LYS A 393 -11.59 -21.29 -12.53
N VAL A 394 -10.44 -21.65 -11.96
CA VAL A 394 -9.28 -22.17 -12.72
C VAL A 394 -9.68 -23.42 -13.51
N ALA A 395 -9.43 -23.38 -14.82
CA ALA A 395 -9.57 -24.51 -15.72
C ALA A 395 -8.24 -25.29 -15.86
N SER A 396 -8.31 -26.49 -16.43
CA SER A 396 -7.11 -27.31 -16.69
C SER A 396 -6.15 -26.56 -17.62
N GLY A 397 -4.88 -26.46 -17.22
CA GLY A 397 -3.82 -25.81 -17.99
C GLY A 397 -3.74 -24.29 -17.82
N GLU A 398 -4.60 -23.66 -17.02
CA GLU A 398 -4.47 -22.23 -16.73
C GLU A 398 -3.37 -21.96 -15.68
N SER A 399 -2.54 -20.96 -15.97
CA SER A 399 -1.51 -20.39 -15.09
C SER A 399 -1.82 -18.92 -14.78
N PHE A 400 -1.07 -18.32 -13.84
CA PHE A 400 -1.17 -16.89 -13.57
C PHE A 400 -0.97 -16.04 -14.83
N SER A 401 -0.02 -16.40 -15.70
CA SER A 401 0.24 -15.70 -16.97
C SER A 401 -0.98 -15.76 -17.90
N THR A 402 -1.66 -16.92 -17.98
CA THR A 402 -2.88 -17.04 -18.79
C THR A 402 -4.02 -16.18 -18.23
N LEU A 403 -4.17 -16.09 -16.91
CA LEU A 403 -5.19 -15.25 -16.28
C LEU A 403 -4.88 -13.76 -16.42
N SER A 404 -3.61 -13.38 -16.26
CA SER A 404 -3.12 -12.01 -16.47
C SER A 404 -3.47 -11.52 -17.87
N ASN A 405 -3.13 -12.30 -18.90
CA ASN A 405 -3.45 -11.95 -20.29
C ASN A 405 -4.95 -11.89 -20.55
N LYS A 406 -5.72 -12.83 -19.98
CA LYS A 406 -7.18 -12.91 -20.16
C LYS A 406 -7.92 -11.71 -19.57
N TYR A 407 -7.47 -11.22 -18.42
CA TYR A 407 -8.12 -10.14 -17.71
C TYR A 407 -7.42 -8.78 -17.84
N ASN A 408 -6.24 -8.76 -18.47
CA ASN A 408 -5.38 -7.59 -18.60
C ASN A 408 -5.05 -6.96 -17.23
N VAL A 409 -4.64 -7.81 -16.28
CA VAL A 409 -4.30 -7.46 -14.90
C VAL A 409 -2.93 -8.05 -14.59
N LYS A 410 -2.00 -7.26 -14.03
CA LYS A 410 -0.66 -7.73 -13.68
C LYS A 410 -0.72 -8.99 -12.80
N ILE A 411 0.17 -9.96 -13.05
CA ILE A 411 0.23 -11.20 -12.27
C ILE A 411 0.44 -10.91 -10.79
N SER A 412 1.32 -9.97 -10.45
CA SER A 412 1.59 -9.55 -9.07
C SER A 412 0.32 -9.14 -8.32
N LEU A 413 -0.62 -8.45 -8.98
CA LEU A 413 -1.91 -8.08 -8.39
C LEU A 413 -2.81 -9.32 -8.18
N ILE A 414 -2.89 -10.22 -9.16
CA ILE A 414 -3.66 -11.48 -9.02
C ILE A 414 -3.10 -12.31 -7.85
N VAL A 415 -1.79 -12.44 -7.76
CA VAL A 415 -1.10 -13.18 -6.70
C VAL A 415 -1.39 -12.55 -5.32
N ALA A 416 -1.24 -11.22 -5.20
CA ALA A 416 -1.50 -10.47 -3.98
C ALA A 416 -2.96 -10.59 -3.51
N ALA A 417 -3.93 -10.41 -4.42
CA ALA A 417 -5.37 -10.50 -4.13
C ALA A 417 -5.78 -11.87 -3.58
N ASN A 418 -5.06 -12.92 -3.97
CA ASN A 418 -5.34 -14.30 -3.61
C ASN A 418 -4.42 -14.90 -2.56
N LYS A 419 -3.47 -14.11 -2.02
CA LYS A 419 -2.48 -14.56 -1.03
C LYS A 419 -1.74 -15.83 -1.49
N MET A 420 -1.36 -15.87 -2.77
CA MET A 420 -0.62 -16.99 -3.37
C MET A 420 0.85 -16.62 -3.56
N GLU A 421 1.69 -17.60 -3.92
CA GLU A 421 3.04 -17.32 -4.42
C GLU A 421 3.04 -17.15 -5.95
N PRO A 422 3.92 -16.31 -6.52
CA PRO A 422 3.90 -16.05 -7.96
C PRO A 422 4.18 -17.27 -8.84
N LEU A 423 4.96 -18.23 -8.34
CA LEU A 423 5.30 -19.48 -9.02
C LEU A 423 4.45 -20.68 -8.54
N GLN A 424 3.44 -20.43 -7.71
CA GLN A 424 2.53 -21.48 -7.25
C GLN A 424 1.67 -21.97 -8.42
N ALA A 425 1.64 -23.28 -8.66
CA ALA A 425 0.70 -23.86 -9.60
C ALA A 425 -0.75 -23.56 -9.19
N LEU A 426 -1.58 -23.13 -10.13
CA LEU A 426 -3.01 -22.88 -9.89
C LEU A 426 -3.77 -24.22 -9.90
N PRO A 427 -4.36 -24.66 -8.75
CA PRO A 427 -5.12 -25.90 -8.73
C PRO A 427 -6.40 -25.76 -9.56
N VAL A 428 -6.67 -26.74 -10.40
CA VAL A 428 -7.91 -26.80 -11.20
C VAL A 428 -9.12 -26.74 -10.27
N GLY A 429 -10.07 -25.87 -10.61
CA GLY A 429 -11.29 -25.65 -9.84
C GLY A 429 -11.17 -24.62 -8.71
N LYS A 430 -9.97 -24.11 -8.39
CA LYS A 430 -9.78 -23.04 -7.40
C LYS A 430 -10.44 -21.75 -7.89
N MET A 431 -11.11 -21.04 -6.98
CA MET A 431 -11.60 -19.68 -7.25
C MET A 431 -10.46 -18.68 -7.05
N VAL A 432 -10.22 -17.85 -8.05
CA VAL A 432 -9.19 -16.82 -8.09
C VAL A 432 -9.87 -15.47 -8.24
N VAL A 433 -9.64 -14.58 -7.29
CA VAL A 433 -10.08 -13.19 -7.34
C VAL A 433 -9.21 -12.44 -8.34
N ILE A 434 -9.82 -11.80 -9.34
CA ILE A 434 -9.11 -10.95 -10.29
C ILE A 434 -9.34 -9.50 -9.84
N PRO A 435 -8.33 -8.81 -9.28
CA PRO A 435 -8.48 -7.44 -8.79
C PRO A 435 -8.76 -6.47 -9.94
N LYS A 436 -9.05 -5.21 -9.60
CA LYS A 436 -9.21 -4.16 -10.60
C LYS A 436 -7.91 -3.97 -11.41
N ARG A 437 -8.06 -3.64 -12.68
CA ARG A 437 -6.95 -3.32 -13.58
C ARG A 437 -6.19 -2.09 -13.14
#